data_AF-A0A5E3WMQ6-F1
#
_entry.id   AF-A0A5E3WMQ6-F1
#
_cell.length_a   1.000
_cell.length_b   1.000
_cell.length_c   1.000
_cell.angle_alpha   90.00
_cell.angle_beta   90.00
_cell.angle_gamma   90.00
#
_symmetry.space_group_name_H-M   'P 1'
#
loop_
_entity.id
_entity.type
_entity.pdbx_description
1 polymer ?
#
loop_
_entity_poly.entity_id
_entity_poly.type
_entity_poly.pdbx_seq_one_letter_code
_entity_poly.pdbx_strand_id
1 'polypeptide(L)'
;MSTPSSERIRSYDKEEITKAMSTAPVDILKACNSALENILRQANEARSVSELSDADLRFPSSVLVVLDTHLGMILNEPGVPAQELKSFWVQHFWEACLSTNFPCTLLEYAGSSVFWALTSDERDSAFGCLCSFVHIWWHGTVLVEEGDVQVRTPPATWVARIVTESRVLWEMVWQHRAQIMADSDAVISGSLTGPSRYGTLRYIQSLATSLVMIASTQGQGDDSAIRTLNSSKIAHVALWTWWVLPFGDAQPDNHALEATFTVIQNTHDDLERQRFIDDVFVREIGADAVLTKLNRSLNELPEIAGDALSNSLYFMEVLSNANSALSVAYAKLPVSASVARALRKGRDPQTSLPSGKQMWGERQLRKWGACSGILVNIAEGLATGIRAPSTVNGADIYSILVHGILVAIQVAKSGTPSLLKKYEAAYSDTFDRWTYNIRSRGRSDSGIPGKVIRELSDAARTSGYSVLLELRKTSFESNLPDLIVFLLDVWEQLNKALGVDEEEMRKGITLHLPAKRCKYAKDVDRPSTVQRLVNLVIGRSPTNANAAASNDIAHNPNLFMPSRLHE
;
A
#
# COMPACT_ATOMS: atom_id res chain seq x y z
N MET A 1 -19.31 22.29 35.17
CA MET A 1 -18.23 23.27 34.93
C MET A 1 -18.69 24.16 33.79
N SER A 2 -18.44 25.47 33.84
CA SER A 2 -18.82 26.37 32.74
C SER A 2 -17.93 26.11 31.52
N THR A 3 -18.53 26.04 30.33
CA THR A 3 -17.80 25.92 29.06
C THR A 3 -16.80 27.08 28.97
N PRO A 4 -15.49 26.82 28.79
CA PRO A 4 -14.49 27.87 28.65
C PRO A 4 -14.82 28.72 27.41
N SER A 5 -14.83 30.05 27.56
CA SER A 5 -14.97 30.95 26.42
C SER A 5 -13.74 30.86 25.51
N SER A 6 -13.89 31.18 24.23
CA SER A 6 -12.77 31.22 23.26
C SER A 6 -11.62 32.11 23.72
N GLU A 7 -11.93 33.24 24.37
CA GLU A 7 -10.94 34.14 24.99
C GLU A 7 -10.16 33.48 26.12
N ARG A 8 -10.79 32.58 26.87
CA ARG A 8 -10.16 31.87 27.99
C ARG A 8 -9.18 30.81 27.50
N ILE A 9 -9.48 30.11 26.40
CA ILE A 9 -8.57 29.14 25.78
C ILE A 9 -7.33 29.82 25.21
N ARG A 10 -7.45 31.04 24.66
CA ARG A 10 -6.30 31.83 24.21
C ARG A 10 -5.30 32.15 25.33
N SER A 11 -5.76 32.16 26.58
CA SER A 11 -4.92 32.41 27.76
C SER A 11 -4.31 31.15 28.38
N TYR A 12 -4.73 29.96 27.94
CA TYR A 12 -4.25 28.71 28.54
C TYR A 12 -2.84 28.37 28.07
N ASP A 13 -2.02 27.89 28.98
CA ASP A 13 -0.73 27.28 28.64
C ASP A 13 -0.90 25.82 28.16
N LYS A 14 0.22 25.20 27.73
CA LYS A 14 0.23 23.83 27.19
C LYS A 14 -0.32 22.80 28.20
N GLU A 15 -0.02 22.96 29.48
CA GLU A 15 -0.43 22.02 30.54
C GLU A 15 -1.91 22.17 30.86
N GLU A 16 -2.41 23.41 30.90
CA GLU A 16 -3.82 23.72 31.11
C GLU A 16 -4.70 23.19 29.98
N ILE A 17 -4.29 23.36 28.72
CA ILE A 17 -5.03 22.80 27.57
C ILE A 17 -4.99 21.27 27.63
N THR A 18 -3.85 20.65 27.96
CA THR A 18 -3.74 19.18 28.05
C THR A 18 -4.68 18.62 29.11
N LYS A 19 -4.69 19.24 30.30
CA LYS A 19 -5.60 18.86 31.40
C LYS A 19 -7.07 19.07 31.04
N ALA A 20 -7.39 20.17 30.35
CA ALA A 20 -8.74 20.44 29.90
C ALA A 20 -9.21 19.49 28.79
N MET A 21 -8.33 19.12 27.85
CA MET A 21 -8.59 18.11 26.81
C MET A 21 -8.87 16.73 27.38
N SER A 22 -8.16 16.34 28.44
CA SER A 22 -8.54 15.16 29.21
C SER A 22 -9.90 15.39 29.86
N THR A 23 -10.11 16.40 30.69
CA THR A 23 -11.35 16.46 31.48
C THR A 23 -12.64 16.78 30.70
N ALA A 24 -12.57 17.54 29.61
CA ALA A 24 -13.75 18.02 28.86
C ALA A 24 -13.44 18.25 27.36
N PRO A 25 -13.15 17.19 26.58
CA PRO A 25 -12.73 17.31 25.18
C PRO A 25 -13.79 17.99 24.30
N VAL A 26 -15.08 17.72 24.52
CA VAL A 26 -16.19 18.34 23.76
C VAL A 26 -16.20 19.85 23.91
N ASP A 27 -16.01 20.37 25.13
CA ASP A 27 -16.06 21.80 25.40
C ASP A 27 -14.87 22.52 24.75
N ILE A 28 -13.69 21.91 24.80
CA ILE A 28 -12.50 22.45 24.13
C ILE A 28 -12.67 22.43 22.60
N LEU A 29 -13.13 21.32 22.01
CA LEU A 29 -13.35 21.24 20.56
C LEU A 29 -14.44 22.22 20.09
N LYS A 30 -15.52 22.43 20.86
CA LYS A 30 -16.53 23.45 20.54
C LYS A 30 -15.97 24.86 20.54
N ALA A 31 -15.13 25.19 21.52
CA ALA A 31 -14.51 26.49 21.60
C ALA A 31 -13.45 26.69 20.50
N CYS A 32 -12.70 25.63 20.14
CA CYS A 32 -11.82 25.62 18.97
C CYS A 32 -12.60 25.85 17.68
N ASN A 33 -13.71 25.13 17.48
CA ASN A 33 -14.60 25.29 16.34
C ASN A 33 -15.11 26.73 16.23
N SER A 34 -15.62 27.29 17.33
CA SER A 34 -16.13 28.66 17.37
C SER A 34 -15.05 29.69 17.07
N ALA A 35 -13.81 29.44 17.49
CA ALA A 35 -12.68 30.31 17.17
C ALA A 35 -12.32 30.25 15.68
N LEU A 36 -12.25 29.06 15.07
CA LEU A 36 -11.99 28.90 13.64
C LEU A 36 -13.11 29.51 12.77
N GLU A 37 -14.38 29.30 13.12
CA GLU A 37 -15.52 29.91 12.41
C GLU A 37 -15.46 31.43 12.42
N ASN A 38 -15.06 32.02 13.56
CA ASN A 38 -14.87 33.47 13.64
C ASN A 38 -13.72 33.97 12.77
N ILE A 39 -12.60 33.24 12.73
CA ILE A 39 -11.45 33.57 11.85
C ILE A 39 -11.87 33.51 10.38
N LEU A 40 -12.53 32.43 9.97
CA LEU A 40 -13.03 32.26 8.60
C LEU A 40 -14.03 33.34 8.20
N ARG A 41 -14.96 33.70 9.11
CA ARG A 41 -15.93 34.77 8.88
C ARG A 41 -15.24 36.12 8.69
N GLN A 42 -14.32 36.47 9.58
CA GLN A 42 -13.57 37.74 9.48
C GLN A 42 -12.69 37.78 8.21
N ALA A 43 -12.09 36.65 7.82
CA ALA A 43 -11.31 36.55 6.60
C ALA A 43 -12.16 36.78 5.33
N ASN A 44 -13.40 36.28 5.31
CA ASN A 44 -14.35 36.50 4.21
C ASN A 44 -14.89 37.94 4.16
N GLU A 45 -14.98 38.61 5.30
CA GLU A 45 -15.43 40.01 5.40
C GLU A 45 -14.33 41.01 4.99
N ALA A 46 -13.06 40.62 5.05
CA ALA A 46 -11.92 41.46 4.71
C ALA A 46 -11.75 41.64 3.19
N ARG A 47 -11.40 42.86 2.76
CA ARG A 47 -11.21 43.16 1.34
C ARG A 47 -9.81 42.79 0.83
N SER A 48 -8.84 42.64 1.72
CA SER A 48 -7.50 42.14 1.39
C SER A 48 -6.83 41.46 2.58
N VAL A 49 -5.92 40.50 2.31
CA VAL A 49 -5.11 39.81 3.33
C VAL A 49 -4.22 40.81 4.10
N SER A 50 -3.86 41.94 3.49
CA SER A 50 -3.08 43.02 4.13
C SER A 50 -3.86 43.88 5.13
N GLU A 51 -5.19 43.84 5.11
CA GLU A 51 -6.04 44.54 6.10
C GLU A 51 -6.26 43.71 7.39
N LEU A 52 -5.74 42.47 7.41
CA LEU A 52 -5.86 41.53 8.50
C LEU A 52 -4.75 41.79 9.53
N SER A 53 -5.04 42.50 10.62
CA SER A 53 -4.04 42.71 11.69
C SER A 53 -3.74 41.41 12.46
N ASP A 54 -2.45 41.21 12.77
CA ASP A 54 -1.74 39.93 12.80
C ASP A 54 -1.93 39.04 14.06
N ALA A 55 -2.96 39.26 14.88
CA ALA A 55 -3.21 38.47 16.10
C ALA A 55 -4.63 37.90 16.22
N ASP A 56 -5.66 38.60 15.74
CA ASP A 56 -7.05 38.16 15.92
C ASP A 56 -7.47 37.02 14.99
N LEU A 57 -6.72 36.85 13.90
CA LEU A 57 -6.97 35.88 12.83
C LEU A 57 -6.05 34.66 12.88
N ARG A 58 -5.12 34.63 13.83
CA ARG A 58 -4.31 33.45 14.09
C ARG A 58 -5.06 32.53 15.03
N PHE A 59 -5.26 31.29 14.61
CA PHE A 59 -5.70 30.26 15.54
C PHE A 59 -4.55 29.98 16.52
N PRO A 60 -4.80 29.85 17.83
CA PRO A 60 -3.72 29.72 18.80
C PRO A 60 -2.84 28.50 18.49
N SER A 61 -1.58 28.74 18.13
CA SER A 61 -0.58 27.71 17.83
C SER A 61 -0.43 26.70 18.97
N SER A 62 -0.49 27.19 20.21
CA SER A 62 -0.47 26.37 21.42
C SER A 62 -1.59 25.33 21.44
N VAL A 63 -2.78 25.64 20.92
CA VAL A 63 -3.92 24.71 20.89
C VAL A 63 -3.73 23.63 19.84
N LEU A 64 -3.26 23.97 18.62
CA LEU A 64 -2.96 22.96 17.60
C LEU A 64 -1.80 22.06 18.02
N VAL A 65 -0.75 22.64 18.61
CA VAL A 65 0.39 21.88 19.13
C VAL A 65 -0.06 20.96 20.26
N VAL A 66 -0.95 21.40 21.16
CA VAL A 66 -1.49 20.53 22.22
C VAL A 66 -2.37 19.45 21.63
N LEU A 67 -3.25 19.76 20.69
CA LEU A 67 -4.11 18.76 20.03
C LEU A 67 -3.27 17.71 19.30
N ASP A 68 -2.27 18.14 18.53
CA ASP A 68 -1.34 17.25 17.82
C ASP A 68 -0.49 16.42 18.79
N THR A 69 0.06 17.04 19.85
CA THR A 69 0.79 16.32 20.90
C THR A 69 -0.12 15.30 21.60
N HIS A 70 -1.35 15.69 21.93
CA HIS A 70 -2.31 14.84 22.63
C HIS A 70 -2.73 13.65 21.76
N LEU A 71 -2.99 13.89 20.47
CA LEU A 71 -3.27 12.84 19.50
C LEU A 71 -2.05 11.95 19.26
N GLY A 72 -0.86 12.53 19.17
CA GLY A 72 0.41 11.83 19.06
C GLY A 72 0.68 10.92 20.25
N MET A 73 0.42 11.37 21.48
CA MET A 73 0.50 10.56 22.70
C MET A 73 -0.52 9.42 22.70
N ILE A 74 -1.76 9.71 22.33
CA ILE A 74 -2.82 8.70 22.21
C ILE A 74 -2.41 7.60 21.21
N LEU A 75 -1.83 7.98 20.08
CA LEU A 75 -1.46 7.06 19.01
C LEU A 75 -0.13 6.34 19.24
N ASN A 76 0.85 6.96 19.92
CA ASN A 76 2.24 6.47 19.93
C ASN A 76 2.86 6.21 21.31
N GLU A 77 2.27 6.65 22.44
CA GLU A 77 2.88 6.41 23.76
C GLU A 77 2.33 5.16 24.45
N PRO A 78 3.18 4.15 24.75
CA PRO A 78 2.84 2.97 25.56
C PRO A 78 2.77 3.26 27.07
N GLY A 79 3.05 4.49 27.52
CA GLY A 79 3.34 4.80 28.94
C GLY A 79 2.22 5.39 29.80
N VAL A 80 0.99 5.55 29.30
CA VAL A 80 -0.10 6.09 30.14
C VAL A 80 -0.50 5.06 31.20
N PRO A 81 -0.43 5.39 32.50
CA PRO A 81 -0.75 4.44 33.55
C PRO A 81 -2.25 4.17 33.56
N ALA A 82 -2.61 2.93 33.26
CA ALA A 82 -3.96 2.36 33.09
C ALA A 82 -4.58 2.53 31.69
N GLN A 83 -4.70 1.38 31.04
CA GLN A 83 -5.19 1.18 29.69
C GLN A 83 -6.69 1.41 29.51
N GLU A 84 -7.50 1.16 30.55
CA GLU A 84 -8.94 1.51 30.55
C GLU A 84 -9.12 3.02 30.34
N LEU A 85 -8.23 3.84 30.91
CA LEU A 85 -8.22 5.27 30.64
C LEU A 85 -7.86 5.57 29.19
N LYS A 86 -6.86 4.91 28.59
CA LYS A 86 -6.47 5.16 27.18
C LYS A 86 -7.62 4.86 26.20
N SER A 87 -8.30 3.72 26.37
CA SER A 87 -9.48 3.35 25.56
C SER A 87 -10.64 4.34 25.74
N PHE A 88 -10.94 4.69 26.99
CA PHE A 88 -11.93 5.70 27.33
C PHE A 88 -11.62 7.06 26.69
N TRP A 89 -10.35 7.50 26.74
CA TRP A 89 -9.91 8.77 26.16
C TRP A 89 -10.07 8.81 24.64
N VAL A 90 -9.64 7.76 23.94
CA VAL A 90 -9.80 7.64 22.48
C VAL A 90 -11.27 7.74 22.09
N GLN A 91 -12.14 6.97 22.75
CA GLN A 91 -13.57 6.97 22.46
C GLN A 91 -14.21 8.32 22.76
N HIS A 92 -13.90 8.92 23.90
CA HIS A 92 -14.44 10.23 24.27
C HIS A 92 -13.96 11.36 23.35
N PHE A 93 -12.68 11.37 22.96
CA PHE A 93 -12.16 12.33 22.00
C PHE A 93 -12.81 12.14 20.62
N TRP A 94 -12.92 10.90 20.15
CA TRP A 94 -13.56 10.58 18.89
C TRP A 94 -15.04 11.00 18.87
N GLU A 95 -15.80 10.67 19.91
CA GLU A 95 -17.19 11.11 20.05
C GLU A 95 -17.30 12.63 20.17
N ALA A 96 -16.31 13.30 20.75
CA ALA A 96 -16.23 14.76 20.76
C ALA A 96 -16.00 15.33 19.35
N CYS A 97 -15.14 14.72 18.54
CA CYS A 97 -14.96 15.09 17.13
C CYS A 97 -16.25 14.88 16.33
N LEU A 98 -16.96 13.76 16.52
CA LEU A 98 -18.21 13.48 15.80
C LEU A 98 -19.38 14.36 16.24
N SER A 99 -19.38 14.83 17.50
CA SER A 99 -20.41 15.71 18.05
C SER A 99 -20.13 17.20 17.82
N THR A 100 -19.01 17.54 17.18
CA THR A 100 -18.63 18.91 16.84
C THR A 100 -18.39 19.05 15.33
N ASN A 101 -18.36 20.29 14.84
CA ASN A 101 -17.95 20.58 13.44
C ASN A 101 -16.44 20.76 13.29
N PHE A 102 -15.66 20.56 14.36
CA PHE A 102 -14.25 20.94 14.40
C PHE A 102 -13.42 20.36 13.24
N PRO A 103 -13.50 19.06 12.88
CA PRO A 103 -12.74 18.53 11.76
C PRO A 103 -13.11 19.16 10.41
N CYS A 104 -14.40 19.46 10.16
CA CYS A 104 -14.84 20.16 8.95
C CYS A 104 -14.27 21.58 8.92
N THR A 105 -14.44 22.33 10.02
CA THR A 105 -13.97 23.72 10.11
C THR A 105 -12.44 23.82 10.03
N LEU A 106 -11.71 22.81 10.54
CA LEU A 106 -10.25 22.75 10.40
C LEU A 106 -9.83 22.49 8.94
N LEU A 107 -10.55 21.67 8.19
CA LEU A 107 -10.34 21.51 6.74
C LEU A 107 -10.62 22.80 5.97
N GLU A 108 -11.74 23.47 6.27
CA GLU A 108 -12.08 24.77 5.69
C GLU A 108 -11.00 25.82 5.99
N TYR A 109 -10.52 25.86 7.24
CA TYR A 109 -9.43 26.74 7.66
C TYR A 109 -8.13 26.44 6.90
N ALA A 110 -7.73 25.16 6.80
CA ALA A 110 -6.55 24.76 6.03
C ALA A 110 -6.68 25.03 4.52
N GLY A 111 -7.91 25.09 4.01
CA GLY A 111 -8.26 25.55 2.66
C GLY A 111 -8.36 27.08 2.51
N SER A 112 -8.10 27.87 3.55
CA SER A 112 -8.14 29.34 3.48
C SER A 112 -6.76 29.95 3.22
N SER A 113 -6.69 31.10 2.55
CA SER A 113 -5.43 31.83 2.35
C SER A 113 -4.79 32.29 3.66
N VAL A 114 -5.59 32.53 4.70
CA VAL A 114 -5.12 32.95 6.04
C VAL A 114 -4.24 31.88 6.68
N PHE A 115 -4.60 30.61 6.52
CA PHE A 115 -3.81 29.49 7.05
C PHE A 115 -2.39 29.44 6.46
N TRP A 116 -2.24 29.79 5.18
CA TRP A 116 -0.93 29.77 4.51
C TRP A 116 -0.03 30.95 4.86
N ALA A 117 -0.55 31.94 5.59
CA ALA A 117 0.23 33.03 6.20
C ALA A 117 0.84 32.64 7.56
N LEU A 118 0.48 31.48 8.12
CA LEU A 118 1.02 31.00 9.40
C LEU A 118 2.51 30.59 9.30
N THR A 119 3.10 30.21 10.44
CA THR A 119 4.43 29.58 10.48
C THR A 119 4.38 28.13 10.01
N SER A 120 5.55 27.56 9.68
CA SER A 120 5.66 26.15 9.30
C SER A 120 5.18 25.20 10.41
N ASP A 121 5.54 25.49 11.67
CA ASP A 121 5.16 24.65 12.82
C ASP A 121 3.64 24.64 13.05
N GLU A 122 2.98 25.79 12.89
CA GLU A 122 1.52 25.90 13.00
C GLU A 122 0.80 25.09 11.90
N ARG A 123 1.32 25.14 10.67
CA ARG A 123 0.80 24.32 9.57
C ARG A 123 0.99 22.84 9.86
N ASP A 124 2.17 22.45 10.34
CA ASP A 124 2.50 21.07 10.71
C ASP A 124 1.54 20.51 11.75
N SER A 125 1.27 21.25 12.84
CA SER A 125 0.34 20.80 13.87
C SER A 125 -1.10 20.69 13.37
N ALA A 126 -1.55 21.59 12.49
CA ALA A 126 -2.88 21.48 11.89
C ALA A 126 -3.02 20.23 11.00
N PHE A 127 -2.03 19.97 10.13
CA PHE A 127 -2.02 18.77 9.31
C PHE A 127 -1.84 17.49 10.14
N GLY A 128 -1.06 17.54 11.23
CA GLY A 128 -0.92 16.45 12.21
C GLY A 128 -2.25 16.10 12.88
N CYS A 129 -3.02 17.12 13.29
CA CYS A 129 -4.37 16.95 13.83
C CYS A 129 -5.32 16.30 12.81
N LEU A 130 -5.36 16.82 11.58
CA LEU A 130 -6.21 16.28 10.51
C LEU A 130 -5.81 14.84 10.16
N CYS A 131 -4.51 14.56 10.01
CA CYS A 131 -4.00 13.23 9.72
C CYS A 131 -4.38 12.25 10.83
N SER A 132 -4.19 12.62 12.10
CA SER A 132 -4.53 11.78 13.25
C SER A 132 -6.03 11.50 13.30
N PHE A 133 -6.86 12.51 13.02
CA PHE A 133 -8.31 12.34 12.94
C PHE A 133 -8.71 11.33 11.86
N VAL A 134 -8.21 11.50 10.62
CA VAL A 134 -8.57 10.61 9.51
C VAL A 134 -7.94 9.22 9.68
N HIS A 135 -6.79 9.10 10.34
CA HIS A 135 -6.21 7.80 10.70
C HIS A 135 -7.11 7.01 11.65
N ILE A 136 -7.62 7.64 12.73
CA ILE A 136 -8.59 7.01 13.64
C ILE A 136 -9.85 6.58 12.87
N TRP A 137 -10.32 7.42 11.95
CA TRP A 137 -11.48 7.10 11.11
C TRP A 137 -11.22 5.90 10.20
N TRP A 138 -10.15 5.91 9.41
CA TRP A 138 -9.87 4.84 8.44
C TRP A 138 -9.85 3.49 9.15
N HIS A 139 -8.98 3.36 10.15
CA HIS A 139 -8.76 2.07 10.76
C HIS A 139 -9.96 1.60 11.58
N GLY A 140 -10.84 2.52 12.02
CA GLY A 140 -11.99 2.20 12.88
C GLY A 140 -11.59 1.60 14.23
N THR A 141 -10.29 1.49 14.47
CA THR A 141 -9.65 0.96 15.65
C THR A 141 -8.41 1.78 15.97
N VAL A 142 -8.14 1.98 17.27
CA VAL A 142 -6.84 2.47 17.74
C VAL A 142 -6.12 1.33 18.44
N LEU A 143 -4.90 1.03 17.97
CA LEU A 143 -4.04 0.01 18.56
C LEU A 143 -3.60 0.46 19.97
N VAL A 144 -4.00 -0.29 20.99
CA VAL A 144 -3.45 -0.18 22.35
C VAL A 144 -2.77 -1.49 22.73
N GLU A 145 -1.95 -1.49 23.80
CA GLU A 145 -1.09 -2.63 24.14
C GLU A 145 -1.80 -3.98 24.31
N GLU A 146 -3.10 -4.02 24.65
CA GLU A 146 -3.87 -5.28 24.76
C GLU A 146 -4.92 -5.52 23.65
N GLY A 147 -4.97 -4.70 22.60
CA GLY A 147 -5.85 -4.93 21.45
C GLY A 147 -6.41 -3.68 20.79
N ASP A 148 -7.39 -3.89 19.92
CA ASP A 148 -7.99 -2.85 19.09
C ASP A 148 -9.18 -2.18 19.81
N VAL A 149 -9.10 -0.86 20.07
CA VAL A 149 -10.25 -0.08 20.58
C VAL A 149 -11.13 0.33 19.40
N GLN A 150 -12.30 -0.29 19.25
CA GLN A 150 -13.26 0.10 18.22
C GLN A 150 -13.89 1.46 18.51
N VAL A 151 -13.97 2.30 17.49
CA VAL A 151 -14.64 3.61 17.51
C VAL A 151 -15.85 3.62 16.59
N ARG A 152 -16.84 4.48 16.88
CA ARG A 152 -18.07 4.58 16.10
C ARG A 152 -17.81 5.12 14.69
N THR A 153 -18.31 4.47 13.65
CA THR A 153 -18.20 4.99 12.28
C THR A 153 -18.97 6.31 12.13
N PRO A 154 -18.43 7.32 11.42
CA PRO A 154 -19.15 8.56 11.15
C PRO A 154 -20.43 8.34 10.32
N PRO A 155 -21.48 9.17 10.50
CA PRO A 155 -22.65 9.15 9.62
C PRO A 155 -22.29 9.50 8.17
N ALA A 156 -22.96 8.90 7.18
CA ALA A 156 -22.70 9.14 5.76
C ALA A 156 -22.80 10.63 5.34
N THR A 157 -23.73 11.39 5.94
CA THR A 157 -23.86 12.83 5.72
C THR A 157 -22.63 13.62 6.20
N TRP A 158 -21.99 13.14 7.26
CA TRP A 158 -20.77 13.71 7.81
C TRP A 158 -19.58 13.43 6.87
N VAL A 159 -19.51 12.21 6.34
CA VAL A 159 -18.51 11.80 5.32
C VAL A 159 -18.60 12.68 4.07
N ALA A 160 -19.81 12.83 3.53
CA ALA A 160 -20.06 13.65 2.35
C ALA A 160 -19.64 15.11 2.55
N ARG A 161 -19.91 15.65 3.75
CA ARG A 161 -19.49 17.02 4.10
C ARG A 161 -17.97 17.14 4.14
N ILE A 162 -17.26 16.28 4.87
CA ILE A 162 -15.78 16.31 4.93
C ILE A 162 -15.17 16.24 3.52
N VAL A 163 -15.66 15.34 2.68
CA VAL A 163 -15.19 15.20 1.30
C VAL A 163 -15.40 16.49 0.53
N THR A 164 -16.57 17.11 0.66
CA THR A 164 -16.89 18.39 0.01
C THR A 164 -15.99 19.53 0.49
N GLU A 165 -15.84 19.71 1.81
CA GLU A 165 -15.03 20.78 2.38
C GLU A 165 -13.53 20.60 2.08
N SER A 166 -13.06 19.35 1.96
CA SER A 166 -11.66 19.07 1.63
C SER A 166 -11.25 19.55 0.24
N ARG A 167 -12.19 19.80 -0.67
CA ARG A 167 -11.87 20.20 -2.06
C ARG A 167 -10.97 21.44 -2.10
N VAL A 168 -11.29 22.46 -1.30
CA VAL A 168 -10.54 23.73 -1.29
C VAL A 168 -9.15 23.53 -0.69
N LEU A 169 -9.03 22.66 0.32
CA LEU A 169 -7.73 22.29 0.89
C LEU A 169 -6.77 21.78 -0.18
N TRP A 170 -7.21 20.89 -1.06
CA TRP A 170 -6.32 20.31 -2.08
C TRP A 170 -5.85 21.32 -3.11
N GLU A 171 -6.71 22.26 -3.51
CA GLU A 171 -6.31 23.38 -4.37
C GLU A 171 -5.25 24.25 -3.70
N MET A 172 -5.44 24.58 -2.42
CA MET A 172 -4.49 25.40 -1.68
C MET A 172 -3.16 24.69 -1.44
N VAL A 173 -3.16 23.41 -1.07
CA VAL A 173 -1.94 22.61 -0.96
C VAL A 173 -1.19 22.60 -2.30
N TRP A 174 -1.91 22.41 -3.41
CA TRP A 174 -1.31 22.44 -4.73
C TRP A 174 -0.72 23.81 -5.08
N GLN A 175 -1.42 24.90 -4.77
CA GLN A 175 -0.96 26.27 -4.97
C GLN A 175 0.30 26.58 -4.16
N HIS A 176 0.36 26.13 -2.90
CA HIS A 176 1.45 26.41 -1.97
C HIS A 176 2.56 25.33 -1.96
N ARG A 177 2.55 24.36 -2.89
CA ARG A 177 3.52 23.26 -2.94
C ARG A 177 4.99 23.71 -2.92
N ALA A 178 5.31 24.84 -3.55
CA ALA A 178 6.67 25.39 -3.56
C ALA A 178 7.10 25.89 -2.17
N GLN A 179 6.19 26.50 -1.41
CA GLN A 179 6.43 26.92 -0.03
C GLN A 179 6.64 25.70 0.87
N ILE A 180 5.82 24.66 0.73
CA ILE A 180 5.94 23.41 1.52
C ILE A 180 7.31 22.74 1.27
N MET A 181 7.79 22.72 0.02
CA MET A 181 9.12 22.22 -0.30
C MET A 181 10.22 23.07 0.32
N ALA A 182 10.12 24.40 0.21
CA ALA A 182 11.10 25.32 0.79
C ALA A 182 11.19 25.18 2.32
N ASP A 183 10.04 25.04 3.00
CA ASP A 183 9.98 24.80 4.44
C ASP A 183 10.67 23.46 4.81
N SER A 184 10.41 22.41 4.03
CA SER A 184 11.05 21.09 4.25
C SER A 184 12.56 21.16 4.06
N ASP A 185 13.04 21.81 3.00
CA ASP A 185 14.47 22.02 2.72
C ASP A 185 15.14 22.87 3.82
N ALA A 186 14.41 23.84 4.38
CA ALA A 186 14.90 24.66 5.48
C ALA A 186 15.09 23.82 6.77
N VAL A 187 14.17 22.89 7.07
CA VAL A 187 14.32 21.97 8.22
C VAL A 187 15.47 20.99 7.98
N ILE A 188 15.62 20.45 6.77
CA ILE A 188 16.70 19.51 6.41
C ILE A 188 18.08 20.17 6.56
N SER A 189 18.21 21.41 6.10
CA SER A 189 19.44 22.20 6.21
C SER A 189 19.73 22.70 7.63
N GLY A 190 18.78 22.54 8.56
CA GLY A 190 18.88 23.04 9.93
C GLY A 190 18.69 24.56 10.05
N SER A 191 18.19 25.22 9.00
CA SER A 191 17.88 26.66 9.00
C SER A 191 16.52 26.96 9.62
N LEU A 192 15.63 25.97 9.70
CA LEU A 192 14.42 25.98 10.50
C LEU A 192 14.47 24.87 11.55
N THR A 193 14.01 25.17 12.76
CA THR A 193 13.64 24.15 13.74
C THR A 193 12.23 23.68 13.40
N GLY A 194 12.02 22.37 13.32
CA GLY A 194 10.70 21.79 13.12
C GLY A 194 10.63 20.41 13.77
N PRO A 195 9.44 19.93 14.17
CA PRO A 195 9.28 18.67 14.87
C PRO A 195 9.68 17.46 14.02
N SER A 196 9.67 17.57 12.68
CA SER A 196 10.22 16.54 11.79
C SER A 196 10.64 17.10 10.44
N ARG A 197 11.66 16.48 9.80
CA ARG A 197 12.28 16.91 8.53
C ARG A 197 11.34 16.92 7.31
N TYR A 198 10.15 16.32 7.43
CA TYR A 198 9.16 16.17 6.35
C TYR A 198 7.73 16.08 6.89
N GLY A 199 7.45 16.73 8.04
CA GLY A 199 6.20 16.59 8.78
C GLY A 199 4.97 16.88 7.94
N THR A 200 4.88 18.10 7.41
CA THR A 200 3.75 18.52 6.55
C THR A 200 3.56 17.59 5.38
N LEU A 201 4.62 17.28 4.63
CA LEU A 201 4.54 16.45 3.42
C LEU A 201 3.99 15.05 3.74
N ARG A 202 4.46 14.44 4.84
CA ARG A 202 3.99 13.12 5.28
C ARG A 202 2.53 13.18 5.73
N TYR A 203 2.15 14.20 6.49
CA TYR A 203 0.77 14.37 6.94
C TYR A 203 -0.19 14.63 5.78
N ILE A 204 0.21 15.43 4.79
CA ILE A 204 -0.55 15.67 3.57
C ILE A 204 -0.72 14.37 2.78
N GLN A 205 0.35 13.58 2.60
CA GLN A 205 0.27 12.28 1.91
C GLN A 205 -0.72 11.35 2.61
N SER A 206 -0.56 11.19 3.93
CA SER A 206 -1.40 10.33 4.75
C SER A 206 -2.86 10.79 4.72
N LEU A 207 -3.12 12.10 4.89
CA LEU A 207 -4.46 12.67 4.85
C LEU A 207 -5.13 12.45 3.49
N ALA A 208 -4.45 12.75 2.38
CA ALA A 208 -4.98 12.58 1.03
C ALA A 208 -5.30 11.12 0.74
N THR A 209 -4.36 10.23 1.06
CA THR A 209 -4.54 8.78 0.88
C THR A 209 -5.72 8.27 1.68
N SER A 210 -5.81 8.68 2.95
CA SER A 210 -6.84 8.23 3.86
C SER A 210 -8.23 8.69 3.47
N LEU A 211 -8.36 9.94 3.05
CA LEU A 211 -9.64 10.48 2.65
C LEU A 211 -10.16 9.80 1.37
N VAL A 212 -9.29 9.52 0.38
CA VAL A 212 -9.70 8.80 -0.83
C VAL A 212 -10.18 7.39 -0.50
N MET A 213 -9.45 6.67 0.37
CA MET A 213 -9.80 5.29 0.71
C MET A 213 -11.08 5.21 1.55
N ILE A 214 -11.31 6.18 2.43
CA ILE A 214 -12.59 6.33 3.13
C ILE A 214 -13.72 6.62 2.15
N ALA A 215 -13.53 7.56 1.22
CA ALA A 215 -14.55 7.91 0.23
C ALA A 215 -14.88 6.73 -0.71
N SER A 216 -13.90 5.87 -1.01
CA SER A 216 -14.09 4.69 -1.87
C SER A 216 -14.71 3.48 -1.15
N THR A 217 -14.42 3.29 0.14
CA THR A 217 -14.89 2.13 0.91
C THR A 217 -16.22 2.35 1.63
N GLN A 218 -16.51 3.57 2.10
CA GLN A 218 -17.74 3.89 2.85
C GLN A 218 -18.89 4.40 1.96
N GLY A 219 -18.68 4.42 0.64
CA GLY A 219 -19.71 4.71 -0.36
C GLY A 219 -20.76 3.60 -0.45
N GLN A 220 -21.60 3.47 0.59
CA GLN A 220 -22.84 2.70 0.51
C GLN A 220 -23.83 3.41 -0.42
N GLY A 221 -23.64 3.24 -1.73
CA GLY A 221 -24.68 3.41 -2.75
C GLY A 221 -24.71 4.71 -3.56
N ASP A 222 -23.78 5.64 -3.38
CA ASP A 222 -23.69 6.84 -4.24
C ASP A 222 -22.23 7.23 -4.48
N ASP A 223 -21.71 7.05 -5.70
CA ASP A 223 -20.32 7.43 -6.05
C ASP A 223 -20.08 8.96 -5.99
N SER A 224 -21.01 9.74 -5.43
CA SER A 224 -20.97 11.20 -5.34
C SER A 224 -19.78 11.73 -4.52
N ALA A 225 -19.36 11.00 -3.49
CA ALA A 225 -18.19 11.39 -2.69
C ALA A 225 -16.90 11.33 -3.52
N ILE A 226 -16.63 10.22 -4.20
CA ILE A 226 -15.45 10.11 -5.07
C ILE A 226 -15.54 11.09 -6.25
N ARG A 227 -16.72 11.26 -6.86
CA ARG A 227 -16.92 12.27 -7.92
C ARG A 227 -16.57 13.69 -7.46
N THR A 228 -16.88 14.03 -6.20
CA THR A 228 -16.47 15.32 -5.62
C THR A 228 -14.95 15.45 -5.55
N LEU A 229 -14.25 14.39 -5.14
CA LEU A 229 -12.78 14.35 -5.09
C LEU A 229 -12.14 14.42 -6.49
N ASN A 230 -12.76 13.81 -7.51
CA ASN A 230 -12.27 13.87 -8.90
C ASN A 230 -12.17 15.30 -9.43
N SER A 231 -13.04 16.20 -8.96
CA SER A 231 -13.01 17.62 -9.34
C SER A 231 -11.94 18.45 -8.61
N SER A 232 -11.13 17.84 -7.74
CA SER A 232 -10.13 18.51 -6.91
C SER A 232 -8.69 18.12 -7.28
N LYS A 233 -7.70 18.82 -6.72
CA LYS A 233 -6.28 18.47 -6.85
C LYS A 233 -5.81 17.29 -5.98
N ILE A 234 -6.68 16.57 -5.27
CA ILE A 234 -6.25 15.50 -4.33
C ILE A 234 -5.36 14.42 -4.99
N ALA A 235 -5.66 13.99 -6.22
CA ALA A 235 -4.83 13.02 -6.95
C ALA A 235 -3.45 13.59 -7.30
N HIS A 236 -3.38 14.87 -7.66
CA HIS A 236 -2.12 15.55 -7.95
C HIS A 236 -1.29 15.69 -6.66
N VAL A 237 -1.94 16.03 -5.54
CA VAL A 237 -1.30 16.16 -4.23
C VAL A 237 -0.78 14.82 -3.71
N ALA A 238 -1.57 13.75 -3.80
CA ALA A 238 -1.16 12.41 -3.41
C ALA A 238 0.06 11.93 -4.22
N LEU A 239 0.03 12.11 -5.55
CA LEU A 239 1.15 11.75 -6.41
C LEU A 239 2.39 12.62 -6.16
N TRP A 240 2.21 13.93 -6.01
CA TRP A 240 3.31 14.86 -5.75
C TRP A 240 4.00 14.56 -4.42
N THR A 241 3.23 14.38 -3.34
CA THR A 241 3.80 14.02 -2.03
C THR A 241 4.53 12.68 -2.08
N TRP A 242 3.95 11.67 -2.73
CA TRP A 242 4.64 10.41 -3.00
C TRP A 242 5.94 10.61 -3.75
N TRP A 243 5.96 11.48 -4.75
CA TRP A 243 7.14 11.74 -5.58
C TRP A 243 8.25 12.50 -4.84
N VAL A 244 7.93 13.46 -3.99
CA VAL A 244 8.94 14.28 -3.30
C VAL A 244 9.49 13.63 -2.03
N LEU A 245 8.73 12.77 -1.35
CA LEU A 245 9.18 12.12 -0.12
C LEU A 245 10.36 11.16 -0.37
N PRO A 246 11.49 11.27 0.35
CA PRO A 246 12.65 10.41 0.15
C PRO A 246 12.48 9.06 0.85
N PHE A 247 13.25 8.05 0.43
CA PHE A 247 13.46 6.84 1.23
C PHE A 247 14.34 7.20 2.45
N GLY A 248 14.00 6.71 3.64
CA GLY A 248 14.66 7.09 4.90
C GLY A 248 13.69 7.22 6.08
N ASP A 249 13.66 8.36 6.76
CA ASP A 249 12.82 8.56 7.94
C ASP A 249 11.37 8.99 7.61
N ALA A 250 11.14 9.57 6.43
CA ALA A 250 9.85 10.12 6.00
C ALA A 250 9.16 9.32 4.89
N GLN A 251 9.69 8.13 4.61
CA GLN A 251 9.43 7.24 3.46
C GLN A 251 8.11 7.45 2.71
N PRO A 252 8.14 7.45 1.36
CA PRO A 252 6.90 7.53 0.58
C PRO A 252 6.01 6.31 0.83
N ASP A 253 4.73 6.53 1.09
CA ASP A 253 3.72 5.47 1.12
C ASP A 253 3.15 5.21 -0.28
N ASN A 254 3.26 3.97 -0.77
CA ASN A 254 2.73 3.57 -2.07
C ASN A 254 1.19 3.52 -2.12
N HIS A 255 0.48 3.56 -0.99
CA HIS A 255 -0.97 3.79 -0.99
C HIS A 255 -1.35 5.15 -1.60
N ALA A 256 -0.43 6.12 -1.64
CA ALA A 256 -0.68 7.38 -2.35
C ALA A 256 -0.83 7.18 -3.88
N LEU A 257 -0.15 6.19 -4.46
CA LEU A 257 -0.41 5.78 -5.86
C LEU A 257 -1.81 5.17 -5.98
N GLU A 258 -2.21 4.33 -5.02
CA GLU A 258 -3.57 3.76 -4.98
C GLU A 258 -4.65 4.83 -4.91
N ALA A 259 -4.48 5.82 -4.03
CA ALA A 259 -5.38 6.95 -3.94
C ALA A 259 -5.44 7.76 -5.25
N THR A 260 -4.27 8.03 -5.86
CA THR A 260 -4.16 8.71 -7.16
C THR A 260 -4.94 7.96 -8.23
N PHE A 261 -4.68 6.66 -8.39
CA PHE A 261 -5.33 5.82 -9.38
C PHE A 261 -6.81 5.62 -9.10
N THR A 262 -7.24 5.55 -7.84
CA THR A 262 -8.66 5.45 -7.48
C THR A 262 -9.43 6.67 -8.00
N VAL A 263 -8.91 7.88 -7.79
CA VAL A 263 -9.53 9.12 -8.29
C VAL A 263 -9.55 9.14 -9.83
N ILE A 264 -8.42 8.82 -10.46
CA ILE A 264 -8.33 8.81 -11.93
C ILE A 264 -9.26 7.76 -12.54
N GLN A 265 -9.32 6.55 -12.00
CA GLN A 265 -10.16 5.48 -12.54
C GLN A 265 -11.66 5.80 -12.44
N ASN A 266 -12.06 6.57 -11.43
CA ASN A 266 -13.43 7.07 -11.28
C ASN A 266 -13.74 8.27 -12.19
N THR A 267 -12.78 8.75 -12.98
CA THR A 267 -13.02 9.74 -14.03
C THR A 267 -13.65 9.06 -15.24
N HIS A 268 -14.80 9.56 -15.70
CA HIS A 268 -15.60 8.93 -16.76
C HIS A 268 -14.99 9.11 -18.17
N ASP A 269 -14.04 10.03 -18.36
CA ASP A 269 -13.41 10.30 -19.65
C ASP A 269 -12.04 9.60 -19.77
N ASP A 270 -11.96 8.60 -20.64
CA ASP A 270 -10.73 7.86 -20.95
C ASP A 270 -9.61 8.77 -21.46
N LEU A 271 -9.96 9.81 -22.22
CA LEU A 271 -8.99 10.79 -22.70
C LEU A 271 -8.41 11.61 -21.57
N GLU A 272 -9.22 11.96 -20.57
CA GLU A 272 -8.75 12.68 -19.38
C GLU A 272 -7.82 11.79 -18.54
N ARG A 273 -8.15 10.51 -18.39
CA ARG A 273 -7.28 9.52 -17.72
C ARG A 273 -5.93 9.40 -18.45
N GLN A 274 -5.95 9.27 -19.77
CA GLN A 274 -4.73 9.18 -20.57
C GLN A 274 -3.90 10.47 -20.51
N ARG A 275 -4.54 11.64 -20.60
CA ARG A 275 -3.87 12.94 -20.45
C ARG A 275 -3.19 13.08 -19.10
N PHE A 276 -3.81 12.60 -18.02
CA PHE A 276 -3.16 12.61 -16.71
C PHE A 276 -1.87 11.77 -16.72
N ILE A 277 -1.89 10.58 -17.31
CA ILE A 277 -0.68 9.74 -17.45
C ILE A 277 0.39 10.46 -18.28
N ASP A 278 0.01 11.01 -19.42
CA ASP A 278 0.95 11.64 -20.35
C ASP A 278 1.54 12.94 -19.79
N ASP A 279 0.71 13.82 -19.23
CA ASP A 279 1.16 15.12 -18.75
C ASP A 279 1.84 15.02 -17.37
N VAL A 280 1.36 14.18 -16.46
CA VAL A 280 1.89 14.14 -15.09
C VAL A 280 2.98 13.08 -14.94
N PHE A 281 2.68 11.80 -15.21
CA PHE A 281 3.66 10.73 -15.02
C PHE A 281 4.80 10.79 -16.04
N VAL A 282 4.49 11.06 -17.31
CA VAL A 282 5.50 11.03 -18.38
C VAL A 282 6.21 12.38 -18.52
N ARG A 283 5.49 13.50 -18.58
CA ARG A 283 6.10 14.82 -18.86
C ARG A 283 6.56 15.59 -17.61
N GLU A 284 5.74 15.68 -16.58
CA GLU A 284 6.08 16.47 -15.37
C GLU A 284 7.08 15.74 -14.47
N ILE A 285 6.80 14.49 -14.10
CA ILE A 285 7.69 13.72 -13.22
C ILE A 285 8.79 13.01 -14.02
N GLY A 286 8.44 12.42 -15.15
CA GLY A 286 9.34 11.63 -15.98
C GLY A 286 9.15 10.12 -15.79
N ALA A 287 8.91 9.41 -16.89
CA ALA A 287 8.67 7.97 -16.89
C ALA A 287 9.79 7.15 -16.21
N ASP A 288 11.05 7.47 -16.51
CA ASP A 288 12.22 6.83 -15.88
C ASP A 288 12.26 7.08 -14.36
N ALA A 289 11.89 8.28 -13.92
CA ALA A 289 11.93 8.67 -12.52
C ALA A 289 10.86 7.96 -11.69
N VAL A 290 9.62 7.90 -12.20
CA VAL A 290 8.49 7.18 -11.59
C VAL A 290 8.83 5.71 -11.38
N LEU A 291 9.24 5.02 -12.44
CA LEU A 291 9.47 3.58 -12.39
C LEU A 291 10.74 3.23 -11.60
N THR A 292 11.77 4.08 -11.65
CA THR A 292 12.95 3.92 -10.79
C THR A 292 12.55 4.02 -9.33
N LYS A 293 11.72 5.01 -8.96
CA LYS A 293 11.25 5.17 -7.58
C LYS A 293 10.45 3.97 -7.11
N LEU A 294 9.52 3.48 -7.93
CA LEU A 294 8.72 2.30 -7.61
C LEU A 294 9.59 1.02 -7.52
N ASN A 295 10.63 0.89 -8.34
CA ASN A 295 11.55 -0.25 -8.26
C ASN A 295 12.43 -0.17 -7.00
N ARG A 296 12.81 1.04 -6.57
CA ARG A 296 13.52 1.27 -5.30
C ARG A 296 12.65 0.93 -4.10
N SER A 297 11.34 1.24 -4.14
CA SER A 297 10.43 0.97 -3.02
C SER A 297 10.35 -0.51 -2.66
N LEU A 298 10.48 -1.42 -3.65
CA LEU A 298 10.55 -2.87 -3.44
C LEU A 298 11.72 -3.32 -2.55
N ASN A 299 12.75 -2.50 -2.40
CA ASN A 299 13.98 -2.87 -1.70
C ASN A 299 14.33 -1.98 -0.51
N GLU A 300 13.97 -0.70 -0.57
CA GLU A 300 14.37 0.35 0.38
C GLU A 300 13.33 0.60 1.47
N LEU A 301 12.07 0.17 1.28
CA LEU A 301 11.07 0.20 2.35
C LEU A 301 11.33 -0.96 3.34
N PRO A 302 11.53 -0.69 4.65
CA PRO A 302 11.95 -1.65 5.66
C PRO A 302 10.89 -2.73 5.94
N GLU A 303 9.61 -2.42 5.68
CA GLU A 303 8.47 -3.30 5.98
C GLU A 303 7.63 -3.65 4.75
N ILE A 304 8.22 -3.66 3.54
CA ILE A 304 7.46 -4.01 2.34
C ILE A 304 7.10 -5.51 2.31
N ALA A 305 5.94 -5.81 2.88
CA ALA A 305 5.32 -7.13 2.95
C ALA A 305 3.81 -6.99 2.73
N GLY A 306 3.11 -8.13 2.65
CA GLY A 306 1.65 -8.17 2.57
C GLY A 306 1.06 -7.26 1.49
N ASP A 307 0.14 -6.39 1.91
CA ASP A 307 -0.61 -5.49 1.03
C ASP A 307 0.27 -4.37 0.44
N ALA A 308 1.23 -3.82 1.20
CA ALA A 308 2.16 -2.81 0.70
C ALA A 308 3.04 -3.34 -0.45
N LEU A 309 3.52 -4.58 -0.34
CA LEU A 309 4.26 -5.23 -1.43
C LEU A 309 3.34 -5.49 -2.63
N SER A 310 2.12 -5.97 -2.39
CA SER A 310 1.14 -6.23 -3.46
C SER A 310 0.81 -4.97 -4.25
N ASN A 311 0.56 -3.85 -3.56
CA ASN A 311 0.30 -2.55 -4.17
C ASN A 311 1.48 -2.06 -5.01
N SER A 312 2.70 -2.19 -4.48
CA SER A 312 3.92 -1.79 -5.21
C SER A 312 4.11 -2.56 -6.52
N LEU A 313 3.86 -3.88 -6.48
CA LEU A 313 3.93 -4.75 -7.66
C LEU A 313 2.83 -4.43 -8.66
N TYR A 314 1.60 -4.19 -8.17
CA TYR A 314 0.46 -3.83 -9.00
C TYR A 314 0.71 -2.52 -9.76
N PHE A 315 1.16 -1.46 -9.09
CA PHE A 315 1.45 -0.21 -9.80
C PHE A 315 2.64 -0.34 -10.75
N MET A 316 3.59 -1.24 -10.48
CA MET A 316 4.71 -1.49 -11.38
C MET A 316 4.21 -2.13 -12.68
N GLU A 317 3.33 -3.12 -12.58
CA GLU A 317 2.65 -3.73 -13.72
C GLU A 317 1.83 -2.70 -14.50
N VAL A 318 0.87 -2.03 -13.83
CA VAL A 318 -0.08 -1.11 -14.46
C VAL A 318 0.63 0.04 -15.15
N LEU A 319 1.56 0.73 -14.47
CA LEU A 319 2.27 1.87 -15.05
C LEU A 319 3.14 1.44 -16.23
N SER A 320 3.79 0.28 -16.17
CA SER A 320 4.62 -0.20 -17.28
C SER A 320 3.84 -0.44 -18.58
N ASN A 321 2.52 -0.63 -18.47
CA ASN A 321 1.62 -0.86 -19.61
C ASN A 321 0.75 0.36 -19.96
N ALA A 322 0.77 1.43 -19.16
CA ALA A 322 -0.12 2.58 -19.33
C ALA A 322 0.30 3.54 -20.47
N ASN A 323 1.60 3.59 -20.80
CA ASN A 323 2.13 4.45 -21.86
C ASN A 323 3.44 3.88 -22.43
N SER A 324 3.70 4.10 -23.72
CA SER A 324 4.93 3.62 -24.39
C SER A 324 6.23 4.13 -23.75
N ALA A 325 6.27 5.37 -23.27
CA ALA A 325 7.42 5.92 -22.56
C ALA A 325 7.66 5.23 -21.22
N LEU A 326 6.59 4.88 -20.49
CA LEU A 326 6.66 4.08 -19.26
C LEU A 326 7.13 2.66 -19.58
N SER A 327 6.65 2.04 -20.65
CA SER A 327 7.11 0.72 -21.08
C SER A 327 8.61 0.71 -21.41
N VAL A 328 9.10 1.74 -22.12
CA VAL A 328 10.54 1.90 -22.43
C VAL A 328 11.37 2.14 -21.17
N ALA A 329 10.91 2.98 -20.25
CA ALA A 329 11.58 3.22 -18.97
C ALA A 329 11.63 1.93 -18.12
N TYR A 330 10.52 1.19 -18.05
CA TYR A 330 10.41 -0.09 -17.36
C TYR A 330 11.45 -1.10 -17.88
N ALA A 331 11.62 -1.18 -19.21
CA ALA A 331 12.54 -2.10 -19.86
C ALA A 331 14.03 -1.90 -19.47
N LYS A 332 14.40 -0.68 -19.04
CA LYS A 332 15.76 -0.35 -18.59
C LYS A 332 16.06 -0.85 -17.17
N LEU A 333 15.03 -1.15 -16.37
CA LEU A 333 15.17 -1.43 -14.94
C LEU A 333 15.39 -2.93 -14.65
N PRO A 334 16.23 -3.28 -13.65
CA PRO A 334 16.43 -4.66 -13.20
C PRO A 334 15.31 -5.17 -12.28
N VAL A 335 14.06 -5.10 -12.76
CA VAL A 335 12.86 -5.34 -11.95
C VAL A 335 12.80 -6.77 -11.41
N SER A 336 13.21 -7.79 -12.18
CA SER A 336 13.18 -9.19 -11.73
C SER A 336 13.97 -9.41 -10.44
N ALA A 337 15.13 -8.77 -10.32
CA ALA A 337 15.99 -8.88 -9.13
C ALA A 337 15.35 -8.23 -7.90
N SER A 338 14.74 -7.06 -8.07
CA SER A 338 13.99 -6.37 -7.01
C SER A 338 12.80 -7.19 -6.54
N VAL A 339 11.98 -7.70 -7.46
CA VAL A 339 10.79 -8.50 -7.14
C VAL A 339 11.20 -9.79 -6.43
N ALA A 340 12.17 -10.55 -6.97
CA ALA A 340 12.65 -11.76 -6.34
C ALA A 340 13.22 -11.50 -4.94
N ARG A 341 13.94 -10.39 -4.73
CA ARG A 341 14.43 -9.99 -3.41
C ARG A 341 13.29 -9.65 -2.45
N ALA A 342 12.32 -8.85 -2.88
CA ALA A 342 11.16 -8.48 -2.08
C ALA A 342 10.34 -9.71 -1.64
N LEU A 343 10.09 -10.64 -2.56
CA LEU A 343 9.39 -11.90 -2.27
C LEU A 343 10.17 -12.79 -1.28
N ARG A 344 11.51 -12.78 -1.32
CA ARG A 344 12.35 -13.51 -0.34
C ARG A 344 12.35 -12.85 1.05
N LYS A 345 12.28 -11.52 1.11
CA LYS A 345 12.23 -10.76 2.38
C LYS A 345 10.85 -10.86 3.06
N GLY A 346 9.78 -10.87 2.28
CA GLY A 346 8.40 -10.86 2.76
C GLY A 346 8.02 -12.14 3.51
N ARG A 347 8.31 -12.19 4.81
CA ARG A 347 7.60 -13.08 5.72
C ARG A 347 6.25 -12.45 5.99
N ASP A 348 5.20 -13.00 5.41
CA ASP A 348 3.84 -12.66 5.80
C ASP A 348 3.51 -13.48 7.07
N PRO A 349 3.54 -12.88 8.28
CA PRO A 349 3.17 -13.60 9.49
C PRO A 349 1.73 -14.10 9.30
N GLN A 350 1.54 -15.40 9.46
CA GLN A 350 0.25 -16.06 9.19
C GLN A 350 -0.85 -15.70 10.21
N THR A 351 -0.67 -14.63 10.98
CA THR A 351 -1.20 -14.50 12.34
C THR A 351 -1.53 -13.05 12.68
N SER A 352 -2.82 -12.75 12.76
CA SER A 352 -3.40 -11.92 13.85
C SER A 352 -4.93 -11.80 13.76
N LEU A 353 -5.56 -12.01 12.59
CA LEU A 353 -7.02 -11.92 12.47
C LEU A 353 -7.70 -13.30 12.52
N PRO A 354 -8.78 -13.50 13.31
CA PRO A 354 -9.55 -14.75 13.36
C PRO A 354 -10.14 -15.20 12.00
N SER A 355 -10.31 -14.27 11.06
CA SER A 355 -10.69 -14.46 9.65
C SER A 355 -9.48 -14.69 8.70
N GLY A 356 -8.27 -14.79 9.25
CA GLY A 356 -7.01 -14.57 8.54
C GLY A 356 -6.64 -15.59 7.46
N LYS A 357 -7.18 -16.81 7.47
CA LYS A 357 -6.82 -17.83 6.44
C LYS A 357 -7.43 -17.52 5.07
N GLN A 358 -8.70 -17.11 5.03
CA GLN A 358 -9.40 -16.78 3.77
C GLN A 358 -8.81 -15.50 3.14
N MET A 359 -8.49 -14.51 3.97
CA MET A 359 -7.81 -13.29 3.51
C MET A 359 -6.35 -13.53 3.12
N TRP A 360 -5.65 -14.49 3.74
CA TRP A 360 -4.27 -14.77 3.38
C TRP A 360 -4.16 -15.32 1.96
N GLY A 361 -5.00 -16.31 1.59
CA GLY A 361 -4.96 -16.92 0.26
C GLY A 361 -5.24 -15.92 -0.85
N GLU A 362 -6.26 -15.08 -0.66
CA GLU A 362 -6.58 -13.99 -1.59
C GLU A 362 -5.44 -12.96 -1.72
N ARG A 363 -4.83 -12.56 -0.60
CA ARG A 363 -3.68 -11.63 -0.61
C ARG A 363 -2.47 -12.20 -1.33
N GLN A 364 -2.13 -13.47 -1.10
CA GLN A 364 -1.04 -14.11 -1.85
C GLN A 364 -1.34 -14.21 -3.34
N LEU A 365 -2.59 -14.52 -3.71
CA LEU A 365 -2.98 -14.61 -5.11
C LEU A 365 -3.00 -13.25 -5.79
N ARG A 366 -3.43 -12.18 -5.10
CA ARG A 366 -3.34 -10.80 -5.60
C ARG A 366 -1.90 -10.40 -5.89
N LYS A 367 -1.00 -10.69 -4.94
CA LYS A 367 0.44 -10.51 -5.11
C LYS A 367 0.99 -11.32 -6.29
N TRP A 368 0.55 -12.57 -6.45
CA TRP A 368 0.93 -13.39 -7.60
C TRP A 368 0.42 -12.79 -8.92
N GLY A 369 -0.83 -12.31 -8.98
CA GLY A 369 -1.39 -11.66 -10.15
C GLY A 369 -0.49 -10.53 -10.67
N ALA A 370 -0.04 -9.66 -9.75
CA ALA A 370 0.89 -8.58 -10.10
C ALA A 370 2.27 -9.09 -10.56
N CYS A 371 2.82 -10.12 -9.89
CA CYS A 371 4.06 -10.77 -10.34
C CYS A 371 3.92 -11.41 -11.73
N SER A 372 2.77 -12.02 -12.01
CA SER A 372 2.43 -12.63 -13.30
C SER A 372 2.47 -11.58 -14.41
N GLY A 373 1.79 -10.44 -14.23
CA GLY A 373 1.84 -9.34 -15.20
C GLY A 373 3.26 -8.81 -15.43
N ILE A 374 4.04 -8.62 -14.36
CA ILE A 374 5.46 -8.27 -14.45
C ILE A 374 6.25 -9.30 -15.27
N LEU A 375 6.06 -10.59 -15.00
CA LEU A 375 6.74 -11.68 -15.72
C LEU A 375 6.37 -11.71 -17.20
N VAL A 376 5.11 -11.46 -17.52
CA VAL A 376 4.59 -11.37 -18.88
C VAL A 376 5.24 -10.20 -19.63
N ASN A 377 5.24 -9.00 -19.04
CA ASN A 377 5.88 -7.80 -19.62
C ASN A 377 7.38 -8.00 -19.84
N ILE A 378 8.07 -8.71 -18.93
CA ILE A 378 9.48 -9.05 -19.10
C ILE A 378 9.68 -10.01 -20.28
N ALA A 379 8.85 -11.05 -20.40
CA ALA A 379 8.95 -12.02 -21.49
C ALA A 379 8.73 -11.35 -22.85
N GLU A 380 7.72 -10.50 -22.97
CA GLU A 380 7.46 -9.68 -24.16
C GLU A 380 8.62 -8.75 -24.49
N GLY A 381 9.09 -7.99 -23.50
CA GLY A 381 10.17 -7.03 -23.70
C GLY A 381 11.44 -7.72 -24.19
N LEU A 382 11.75 -8.91 -23.67
CA LEU A 382 12.89 -9.70 -24.13
C LEU A 382 12.66 -10.25 -25.55
N ALA A 383 11.46 -10.74 -25.86
CA ALA A 383 11.13 -11.31 -27.17
C ALA A 383 11.09 -10.25 -28.28
N THR A 384 10.66 -9.02 -27.97
CA THR A 384 10.57 -7.88 -28.89
C THR A 384 11.86 -7.08 -28.97
N GLY A 385 12.85 -7.37 -28.13
CA GLY A 385 14.13 -6.66 -28.07
C GLY A 385 14.06 -5.29 -27.38
N ILE A 386 12.90 -4.86 -26.89
CA ILE A 386 12.75 -3.61 -26.11
C ILE A 386 13.57 -3.69 -24.80
N ARG A 387 13.62 -4.88 -24.19
CA ARG A 387 14.35 -5.13 -22.94
C ARG A 387 15.69 -5.78 -23.21
N ALA A 388 16.77 -5.14 -22.75
CA ALA A 388 18.11 -5.70 -22.86
C ALA A 388 18.29 -6.93 -21.94
N PRO A 389 19.01 -7.98 -22.38
CA PRO A 389 19.28 -9.16 -21.55
C PRO A 389 20.06 -8.86 -20.26
N SER A 390 20.75 -7.72 -20.19
CA SER A 390 21.51 -7.28 -19.00
C SER A 390 20.61 -6.81 -17.86
N THR A 391 19.34 -6.47 -18.12
CA THR A 391 18.39 -5.99 -17.11
C THR A 391 17.55 -7.12 -16.51
N VAL A 392 17.78 -8.37 -16.92
CA VAL A 392 17.04 -9.54 -16.41
C VAL A 392 18.03 -10.61 -15.98
N ASN A 393 17.74 -11.23 -14.84
CA ASN A 393 18.42 -12.43 -14.38
C ASN A 393 17.46 -13.63 -14.46
N GLY A 394 17.83 -14.66 -15.21
CA GLY A 394 17.00 -15.85 -15.42
C GLY A 394 16.71 -16.63 -14.12
N ALA A 395 17.63 -16.63 -13.17
CA ALA A 395 17.42 -17.28 -11.87
C ALA A 395 16.40 -16.54 -11.00
N ASP A 396 16.38 -15.20 -11.05
CA ASP A 396 15.35 -14.42 -10.36
C ASP A 396 13.97 -14.64 -10.99
N ILE A 397 13.87 -14.70 -12.33
CA ILE A 397 12.63 -15.08 -13.03
C ILE A 397 12.14 -16.46 -12.58
N TYR A 398 13.03 -17.45 -12.57
CA TYR A 398 12.70 -18.80 -12.11
C TYR A 398 12.19 -18.78 -10.67
N SER A 399 12.86 -18.03 -9.78
CA SER A 399 12.45 -17.90 -8.38
C SER A 399 11.05 -17.30 -8.22
N ILE A 400 10.65 -16.35 -9.08
CA ILE A 400 9.30 -15.76 -9.05
C ILE A 400 8.26 -16.79 -9.54
N LEU A 401 8.56 -17.54 -10.61
CA LEU A 401 7.69 -18.63 -11.09
C LEU A 401 7.48 -19.72 -10.03
N VAL A 402 8.57 -20.13 -9.35
CA VAL A 402 8.53 -21.05 -8.21
C VAL A 402 7.63 -20.49 -7.11
N HIS A 403 7.75 -19.20 -6.77
CA HIS A 403 6.91 -18.56 -5.76
C HIS A 403 5.42 -18.66 -6.11
N GLY A 404 5.05 -18.38 -7.37
CA GLY A 404 3.68 -18.52 -7.86
C GLY A 404 3.10 -19.91 -7.68
N ILE A 405 3.84 -20.95 -8.07
CA ILE A 405 3.40 -22.34 -7.91
C ILE A 405 3.21 -22.68 -6.43
N LEU A 406 4.14 -22.28 -5.57
CA LEU A 406 4.02 -22.53 -4.13
C LEU A 406 2.80 -21.82 -3.52
N VAL A 407 2.47 -20.62 -3.98
CA VAL A 407 1.23 -19.93 -3.60
C VAL A 407 0.00 -20.74 -4.04
N ALA A 408 -0.06 -21.21 -5.29
CA ALA A 408 -1.18 -22.03 -5.77
C ALA A 408 -1.38 -23.29 -4.92
N ILE A 409 -0.30 -24.02 -4.65
CA ILE A 409 -0.30 -25.22 -3.82
C ILE A 409 -0.81 -24.90 -2.40
N GLN A 410 -0.31 -23.83 -1.79
CA GLN A 410 -0.71 -23.45 -0.44
C GLN A 410 -2.18 -23.06 -0.37
N VAL A 411 -2.70 -22.34 -1.37
CA VAL A 411 -4.13 -21.99 -1.43
C VAL A 411 -5.00 -23.22 -1.67
N ALA A 412 -4.61 -24.13 -2.57
CA ALA A 412 -5.33 -25.39 -2.78
C ALA A 412 -5.47 -26.18 -1.45
N LYS A 413 -4.42 -26.22 -0.64
CA LYS A 413 -4.39 -26.90 0.67
C LYS A 413 -5.09 -26.12 1.79
N SER A 414 -5.39 -24.84 1.60
CA SER A 414 -5.91 -23.94 2.65
C SER A 414 -7.42 -24.05 2.89
N GLY A 415 -8.13 -24.89 2.13
CA GLY A 415 -9.59 -25.05 2.23
C GLY A 415 -10.41 -24.02 1.45
N THR A 416 -9.76 -23.14 0.67
CA THR A 416 -10.41 -22.18 -0.25
C THR A 416 -9.98 -22.34 -1.72
N PRO A 417 -10.00 -23.58 -2.28
CA PRO A 417 -9.51 -23.85 -3.64
C PRO A 417 -10.25 -23.06 -4.73
N SER A 418 -11.49 -22.65 -4.48
CA SER A 418 -12.28 -21.84 -5.43
C SER A 418 -11.64 -20.49 -5.75
N LEU A 419 -10.78 -19.94 -4.88
CA LEU A 419 -10.05 -18.71 -5.15
C LEU A 419 -9.08 -18.84 -6.33
N LEU A 420 -8.53 -20.04 -6.56
CA LEU A 420 -7.59 -20.28 -7.66
C LEU A 420 -8.22 -20.04 -9.03
N LYS A 421 -9.51 -20.34 -9.17
CA LYS A 421 -10.25 -20.13 -10.43
C LYS A 421 -10.25 -18.65 -10.85
N LYS A 422 -10.25 -17.71 -9.90
CA LYS A 422 -10.19 -16.27 -10.20
C LYS A 422 -8.86 -15.83 -10.81
N TYR A 423 -7.79 -16.60 -10.57
CA TYR A 423 -6.42 -16.28 -10.99
C TYR A 423 -5.87 -17.24 -12.05
N GLU A 424 -6.69 -18.18 -12.52
CA GLU A 424 -6.30 -19.19 -13.52
C GLU A 424 -5.70 -18.55 -14.78
N ALA A 425 -6.35 -17.50 -15.32
CA ALA A 425 -5.86 -16.77 -16.48
C ALA A 425 -4.45 -16.18 -16.28
N ALA A 426 -4.12 -15.70 -15.07
CA ALA A 426 -2.80 -15.15 -14.76
C ALA A 426 -1.72 -16.24 -14.77
N TYR A 427 -2.04 -17.43 -14.23
CA TYR A 427 -1.15 -18.59 -14.33
C TYR A 427 -0.97 -19.04 -15.77
N SER A 428 -2.07 -19.25 -16.50
CA SER A 428 -2.00 -19.76 -17.88
C SER A 428 -1.21 -18.81 -18.79
N ASP A 429 -1.56 -17.53 -18.80
CA ASP A 429 -0.89 -16.53 -19.64
C ASP A 429 0.61 -16.45 -19.33
N THR A 430 0.99 -16.37 -18.04
CA THR A 430 2.40 -16.32 -17.65
C THR A 430 3.17 -17.54 -18.15
N PHE A 431 2.71 -18.74 -17.81
CA PHE A 431 3.50 -19.93 -18.09
C PHE A 431 3.49 -20.32 -19.58
N ASP A 432 2.37 -20.17 -20.28
CA ASP A 432 2.28 -20.42 -21.72
C ASP A 432 3.22 -19.49 -22.47
N ARG A 433 3.24 -18.21 -22.09
CA ARG A 433 4.08 -17.21 -22.72
C ARG A 433 5.57 -17.46 -22.50
N TRP A 434 5.98 -17.79 -21.29
CA TRP A 434 7.36 -18.17 -21.01
C TRP A 434 7.77 -19.45 -21.75
N THR A 435 6.91 -20.48 -21.74
CA THR A 435 7.17 -21.74 -22.44
C THR A 435 7.29 -21.54 -23.95
N TYR A 436 6.39 -20.76 -24.55
CA TYR A 436 6.42 -20.40 -25.96
C TYR A 436 7.69 -19.63 -26.34
N ASN A 437 8.04 -18.60 -25.57
CA ASN A 437 9.21 -17.75 -25.84
C ASN A 437 10.54 -18.49 -25.65
N ILE A 438 10.59 -19.51 -24.79
CA ILE A 438 11.76 -20.40 -24.65
C ILE A 438 11.86 -21.35 -25.85
N ARG A 439 10.73 -21.95 -26.29
CA ARG A 439 10.69 -22.91 -27.40
C ARG A 439 10.97 -22.28 -28.77
N SER A 440 10.64 -21.00 -28.94
CA SER A 440 10.89 -20.24 -30.18
C SER A 440 12.37 -19.84 -30.36
N ARG A 441 13.23 -20.12 -29.37
CA ARG A 441 14.68 -19.87 -29.45
C ARG A 441 15.28 -20.46 -30.73
N GLY A 442 15.90 -19.61 -31.54
CA GLY A 442 16.62 -20.00 -32.75
C GLY A 442 15.73 -20.25 -33.98
N ARG A 443 14.40 -20.05 -33.88
CA ARG A 443 13.47 -20.10 -35.01
C ARG A 443 13.17 -18.72 -35.61
N SER A 444 13.41 -17.67 -34.85
CA SER A 444 13.17 -16.26 -35.22
C SER A 444 14.15 -15.34 -34.50
N ASP A 445 14.38 -14.15 -35.06
CA ASP A 445 15.13 -13.05 -34.40
C ASP A 445 14.44 -12.57 -33.11
N SER A 446 13.15 -12.87 -32.96
CA SER A 446 12.37 -12.69 -31.74
C SER A 446 12.42 -13.95 -30.85
N GLY A 447 13.12 -13.89 -29.72
CA GLY A 447 13.18 -15.00 -28.76
C GLY A 447 13.96 -14.63 -27.50
N ILE A 448 13.80 -15.40 -26.43
CA ILE A 448 14.51 -15.10 -25.17
C ILE A 448 16.03 -15.23 -25.37
N PRO A 449 16.83 -14.23 -24.95
CA PRO A 449 18.28 -14.27 -25.08
C PRO A 449 18.89 -15.52 -24.42
N GLY A 450 19.86 -16.14 -25.10
CA GLY A 450 20.48 -17.39 -24.64
C GLY A 450 21.13 -17.30 -23.25
N LYS A 451 21.60 -16.12 -22.84
CA LYS A 451 22.10 -15.88 -21.47
C LYS A 451 21.01 -16.13 -20.42
N VAL A 452 19.83 -15.53 -20.60
CA VAL A 452 18.68 -15.67 -19.68
C VAL A 452 18.22 -17.12 -19.64
N ILE A 453 18.20 -17.81 -20.78
CA ILE A 453 17.84 -19.24 -20.84
C ILE A 453 18.83 -20.13 -20.08
N ARG A 454 20.15 -19.85 -20.18
CA ARG A 454 21.14 -20.60 -19.39
C ARG A 454 20.92 -20.41 -17.89
N GLU A 455 20.71 -19.17 -17.45
CA GLU A 455 20.44 -18.86 -16.04
C GLU A 455 19.14 -19.52 -15.54
N LEU A 456 18.08 -19.55 -16.37
CA LEU A 456 16.84 -20.29 -16.09
C LEU A 456 17.11 -21.81 -15.97
N SER A 457 17.87 -22.38 -16.90
CA SER A 457 18.24 -23.80 -16.91
C SER A 457 19.05 -24.18 -15.68
N ASP A 458 20.01 -23.35 -15.27
CA ASP A 458 20.81 -23.56 -14.06
C ASP A 458 19.94 -23.47 -12.78
N ALA A 459 19.01 -22.51 -12.72
CA ALA A 459 18.05 -22.41 -11.62
C ALA A 459 17.07 -23.60 -11.58
N ALA A 460 16.64 -24.09 -12.74
CA ALA A 460 15.80 -25.27 -12.87
C ALA A 460 16.49 -26.54 -12.35
N ARG A 461 17.77 -26.76 -12.69
CA ARG A 461 18.55 -27.89 -12.17
C ARG A 461 18.67 -27.87 -10.65
N THR A 462 18.78 -26.69 -10.04
CA THR A 462 19.01 -26.56 -8.59
C THR A 462 17.74 -26.63 -7.75
N SER A 463 16.61 -26.12 -8.27
CA SER A 463 15.38 -25.94 -7.48
C SER A 463 14.10 -26.50 -8.10
N GLY A 464 14.13 -26.93 -9.37
CA GLY A 464 12.95 -27.41 -10.08
C GLY A 464 12.34 -28.68 -9.51
N TYR A 465 13.17 -29.62 -9.04
CA TYR A 465 12.69 -30.91 -8.54
C TYR A 465 11.85 -30.78 -7.26
N SER A 466 12.19 -29.86 -6.36
CA SER A 466 11.41 -29.67 -5.12
C SER A 466 9.99 -29.20 -5.40
N VAL A 467 9.81 -28.35 -6.41
CA VAL A 467 8.50 -27.84 -6.82
C VAL A 467 7.69 -28.93 -7.51
N LEU A 468 8.34 -29.69 -8.41
CA LEU A 468 7.72 -30.82 -9.10
C LEU A 468 7.19 -31.86 -8.09
N LEU A 469 7.97 -32.19 -7.06
CA LEU A 469 7.55 -33.10 -6.00
C LEU A 469 6.33 -32.57 -5.23
N GLU A 470 6.28 -31.28 -4.92
CA GLU A 470 5.14 -30.70 -4.21
C GLU A 470 3.88 -30.63 -5.08
N LEU A 471 4.01 -30.33 -6.37
CA LEU A 471 2.91 -30.40 -7.33
C LEU A 471 2.34 -31.82 -7.41
N ARG A 472 3.21 -32.83 -7.59
CA ARG A 472 2.79 -34.25 -7.65
C ARG A 472 2.10 -34.68 -6.37
N LYS A 473 2.65 -34.38 -5.20
CA LYS A 473 1.99 -34.70 -3.92
C LYS A 473 0.62 -34.07 -3.80
N THR A 474 0.51 -32.79 -4.15
CA THR A 474 -0.75 -32.07 -4.09
C THR A 474 -1.75 -32.66 -5.08
N SER A 475 -1.29 -33.13 -6.25
CA SER A 475 -2.16 -33.77 -7.24
C SER A 475 -2.80 -35.10 -6.79
N PHE A 476 -2.29 -35.71 -5.71
CA PHE A 476 -2.88 -36.92 -5.11
C PHE A 476 -3.92 -36.60 -4.02
N GLU A 477 -4.16 -35.34 -3.69
CA GLU A 477 -5.15 -34.95 -2.68
C GLU A 477 -6.59 -35.01 -3.25
N SER A 478 -7.55 -35.39 -2.43
CA SER A 478 -8.97 -35.40 -2.80
C SER A 478 -9.50 -33.97 -2.97
N ASN A 479 -10.31 -33.74 -4.01
CA ASN A 479 -10.82 -32.41 -4.41
C ASN A 479 -9.75 -31.43 -4.94
N LEU A 480 -8.91 -31.93 -5.85
CA LEU A 480 -7.90 -31.14 -6.54
C LEU A 480 -8.52 -30.08 -7.48
N PRO A 481 -8.07 -28.82 -7.45
CA PRO A 481 -8.44 -27.83 -8.46
C PRO A 481 -7.76 -28.13 -9.80
N ASP A 482 -8.48 -27.98 -10.92
CA ASP A 482 -7.96 -28.17 -12.29
C ASP A 482 -6.66 -27.40 -12.55
N LEU A 483 -6.53 -26.21 -11.94
CA LEU A 483 -5.33 -25.40 -12.02
C LEU A 483 -4.06 -26.14 -11.53
N ILE A 484 -4.14 -27.00 -10.51
CA ILE A 484 -2.96 -27.73 -10.04
C ILE A 484 -2.51 -28.78 -11.05
N VAL A 485 -3.45 -29.41 -11.75
CA VAL A 485 -3.15 -30.35 -12.85
C VAL A 485 -2.48 -29.60 -14.00
N PHE A 486 -3.05 -28.45 -14.38
CA PHE A 486 -2.46 -27.55 -15.38
C PHE A 486 -1.02 -27.16 -15.00
N LEU A 487 -0.81 -26.71 -13.76
CA LEU A 487 0.52 -26.29 -13.30
C LEU A 487 1.54 -27.43 -13.27
N LEU A 488 1.11 -28.67 -12.97
CA LEU A 488 1.99 -29.84 -13.06
C LEU A 488 2.47 -30.06 -14.50
N ASP A 489 1.54 -30.15 -15.46
CA ASP A 489 1.87 -30.37 -16.87
C ASP A 489 2.75 -29.25 -17.42
N VAL A 490 2.37 -28.01 -17.17
CA VAL A 490 3.09 -26.84 -17.66
C VAL A 490 4.48 -26.68 -17.01
N TRP A 491 4.64 -27.06 -15.74
CA TRP A 491 5.94 -27.07 -15.09
C TRP A 491 6.88 -28.10 -15.73
N GLU A 492 6.39 -29.29 -16.04
CA GLU A 492 7.17 -30.31 -16.75
C GLU A 492 7.52 -29.83 -18.17
N GLN A 493 6.56 -29.24 -18.88
CA GLN A 493 6.75 -28.65 -20.20
C GLN A 493 7.79 -27.53 -20.23
N LEU A 494 7.79 -26.65 -19.23
CA LEU A 494 8.73 -25.55 -19.07
C LEU A 494 10.16 -26.09 -18.85
N ASN A 495 10.33 -27.03 -17.92
CA ASN A 495 11.65 -27.63 -17.63
C ASN A 495 12.21 -28.39 -18.83
N LYS A 496 11.35 -29.15 -19.53
CA LYS A 496 11.73 -29.80 -20.80
C LYS A 496 12.16 -28.77 -21.85
N ALA A 497 11.47 -27.63 -21.96
CA ALA A 497 11.85 -26.56 -22.87
C ALA A 497 13.20 -25.91 -22.51
N LEU A 498 13.55 -25.89 -21.22
CA LEU A 498 14.87 -25.45 -20.72
C LEU A 498 15.97 -26.50 -20.91
N GLY A 499 15.65 -27.67 -21.47
CA GLY A 499 16.58 -28.77 -21.67
C GLY A 499 17.01 -29.43 -20.36
N VAL A 500 16.18 -29.36 -19.33
CA VAL A 500 16.45 -29.96 -18.01
C VAL A 500 15.48 -31.11 -17.80
N ASP A 501 16.01 -32.33 -17.72
CA ASP A 501 15.21 -33.51 -17.41
C ASP A 501 15.06 -33.73 -15.89
N GLU A 502 14.14 -34.61 -15.49
CA GLU A 502 13.88 -34.88 -14.08
C GLU A 502 15.10 -35.44 -13.35
N GLU A 503 15.94 -36.23 -14.02
CA GLU A 503 17.11 -36.85 -13.41
C GLU A 503 18.21 -35.80 -13.14
N GLU A 504 18.40 -34.83 -14.04
CA GLU A 504 19.25 -33.67 -13.81
C GLU A 504 18.77 -32.83 -12.62
N MET A 505 17.47 -32.56 -12.54
CA MET A 505 16.91 -31.80 -11.40
C MET A 505 17.10 -32.56 -10.07
N ARG A 506 16.91 -33.89 -10.08
CA ARG A 506 17.08 -34.75 -8.89
C ARG A 506 18.53 -34.77 -8.40
N LYS A 507 19.49 -34.86 -9.33
CA LYS A 507 20.93 -34.80 -9.02
C LYS A 507 21.31 -33.46 -8.40
N GLY A 508 20.77 -32.35 -8.91
CA GLY A 508 21.01 -31.00 -8.39
C GLY A 508 20.67 -30.85 -6.91
N ILE A 509 19.55 -31.39 -6.45
CA ILE A 509 19.15 -31.36 -5.02
C ILE A 509 20.10 -32.18 -4.15
N THR A 510 20.58 -33.32 -4.66
CA THR A 510 21.48 -34.22 -3.93
C THR A 510 22.86 -33.58 -3.68
N LEU A 511 23.31 -32.70 -4.58
CA LEU A 511 24.58 -31.96 -4.49
C LEU A 511 24.54 -30.75 -3.55
N HIS A 512 23.37 -30.21 -3.22
CA HIS A 512 23.22 -29.01 -2.38
C HIS A 512 22.73 -29.29 -0.95
N LEU A 513 22.52 -30.56 -0.59
CA LEU A 513 22.22 -30.96 0.79
C LEU A 513 23.53 -31.36 1.51
N PRO A 514 23.80 -30.84 2.72
CA PRO A 514 24.94 -31.29 3.52
C PRO A 514 24.88 -32.81 3.75
N ALA A 515 26.01 -33.50 3.64
CA ALA A 515 26.13 -34.97 3.66
C ALA A 515 25.39 -35.67 4.83
N LYS A 516 25.16 -34.98 5.96
CA LYS A 516 24.35 -35.50 7.08
C LYS A 516 22.86 -35.73 6.76
N ARG A 517 22.31 -35.12 5.70
CA ARG A 517 20.93 -35.37 5.22
C ARG A 517 20.84 -36.36 4.06
N CYS A 518 21.97 -36.75 3.47
CA CYS A 518 22.02 -37.66 2.33
C CYS A 518 21.66 -39.12 2.72
N LYS A 519 21.76 -39.47 4.02
CA LYS A 519 21.23 -40.75 4.53
C LYS A 519 19.69 -40.85 4.47
N TYR A 520 18.97 -39.72 4.49
CA TYR A 520 17.49 -39.70 4.43
C TYR A 520 16.94 -39.57 3.01
N ALA A 521 17.76 -39.21 2.02
CA ALA A 521 17.37 -39.19 0.61
C ALA A 521 17.28 -40.60 -0.02
N LYS A 522 17.88 -41.60 0.63
CA LYS A 522 17.69 -43.03 0.26
C LYS A 522 16.41 -43.64 0.84
N ASP A 523 15.75 -42.96 1.79
CA ASP A 523 14.53 -43.42 2.47
C ASP A 523 13.31 -42.52 2.13
N VAL A 524 13.23 -42.00 0.91
CA VAL A 524 12.11 -41.14 0.46
C VAL A 524 10.87 -41.98 0.17
N ASP A 525 10.21 -42.40 1.25
CA ASP A 525 8.85 -42.96 1.24
C ASP A 525 7.99 -42.38 2.38
N ARG A 526 8.45 -41.30 3.05
CA ARG A 526 7.70 -40.70 4.17
C ARG A 526 7.42 -39.18 4.00
N PRO A 527 6.13 -38.76 4.01
CA PRO A 527 5.68 -37.37 3.83
C PRO A 527 6.28 -36.34 4.81
N SER A 528 6.69 -36.75 6.01
CA SER A 528 7.12 -35.84 7.09
C SER A 528 8.49 -35.18 6.88
N THR A 529 9.34 -35.73 6.01
CA THR A 529 10.70 -35.20 5.76
C THR A 529 10.69 -34.01 4.81
N VAL A 530 9.72 -33.93 3.90
CA VAL A 530 9.63 -32.82 2.95
C VAL A 530 8.97 -31.59 3.56
N GLN A 531 8.05 -31.76 4.51
CA GLN A 531 7.49 -30.66 5.31
C GLN A 531 8.60 -29.88 6.05
N ARG A 532 9.66 -30.57 6.51
CA ARG A 532 10.83 -29.93 7.16
C ARG A 532 11.75 -29.18 6.19
N LEU A 533 11.82 -29.60 4.92
CA LEU A 533 12.58 -28.90 3.88
C LEU A 533 11.87 -27.62 3.43
N VAL A 534 10.55 -27.69 3.25
CA VAL A 534 9.69 -26.54 2.98
C VAL A 534 9.75 -25.51 4.12
N ASN A 535 9.72 -25.97 5.38
CA ASN A 535 9.87 -25.10 6.55
C ASN A 535 11.25 -24.42 6.66
N LEU A 536 12.30 -24.99 6.08
CA LEU A 536 13.65 -24.41 6.07
C LEU A 536 13.80 -23.34 4.97
N VAL A 537 13.12 -23.52 3.84
CA VAL A 537 13.09 -22.56 2.72
C VAL A 537 12.12 -21.40 3.02
N ILE A 538 11.06 -21.65 3.80
CA ILE A 538 9.99 -20.69 4.11
C ILE A 538 10.09 -20.12 5.55
N GLY A 539 10.99 -20.64 6.39
CA GLY A 539 11.27 -20.11 7.72
C GLY A 539 10.13 -20.25 8.74
N ARG A 540 9.50 -21.43 8.87
CA ARG A 540 8.45 -21.70 9.88
C ARG A 540 8.78 -22.83 10.86
N SER A 541 8.41 -22.63 12.12
CA SER A 541 8.50 -23.62 13.22
C SER A 541 7.18 -24.40 13.36
N PRO A 542 7.16 -25.66 13.82
CA PRO A 542 5.96 -26.49 13.84
C PRO A 542 5.29 -26.54 15.21
N THR A 543 4.07 -26.03 15.37
CA THR A 543 3.15 -26.51 16.42
C THR A 543 1.66 -26.34 16.10
N ASN A 544 0.99 -27.48 16.33
CA ASN A 544 -0.37 -27.74 16.79
C ASN A 544 -1.61 -27.56 15.90
N ALA A 545 -2.36 -28.67 15.90
CA ALA A 545 -3.55 -29.00 15.14
C ALA A 545 -4.81 -28.91 16.02
N ASN A 546 -5.96 -28.90 15.32
CA ASN A 546 -7.34 -29.17 15.75
C ASN A 546 -8.14 -28.02 16.37
N ALA A 547 -9.15 -27.55 15.63
CA ALA A 547 -10.57 -27.88 15.86
C ALA A 547 -11.43 -27.22 14.76
N ALA A 548 -12.46 -27.91 14.29
CA ALA A 548 -13.45 -27.40 13.35
C ALA A 548 -14.84 -27.44 13.99
N ALA A 549 -15.63 -26.37 13.83
CA ALA A 549 -17.09 -26.38 13.93
C ALA A 549 -17.66 -25.25 13.06
N SER A 550 -18.87 -25.51 12.53
CA SER A 550 -19.60 -24.79 11.50
C SER A 550 -20.00 -23.35 11.84
N ASN A 551 -20.25 -22.52 10.81
CA ASN A 551 -21.56 -21.90 10.59
C ASN A 551 -21.61 -21.11 9.26
N ASP A 552 -22.76 -21.27 8.58
CA ASP A 552 -23.21 -20.51 7.41
C ASP A 552 -23.58 -19.08 7.79
N ILE A 553 -22.99 -18.07 7.15
CA ILE A 553 -23.59 -16.75 6.92
C ILE A 553 -23.09 -16.22 5.56
N ALA A 554 -24.04 -15.79 4.73
CA ALA A 554 -23.83 -15.33 3.37
C ALA A 554 -23.11 -13.96 3.29
N HIS A 555 -22.12 -13.86 2.40
CA HIS A 555 -21.52 -12.59 1.99
C HIS A 555 -21.35 -12.45 0.47
N ASN A 556 -21.58 -11.22 0.05
CA ASN A 556 -21.68 -10.70 -1.30
C ASN A 556 -20.27 -10.34 -1.83
N PRO A 557 -19.77 -10.93 -2.94
CA PRO A 557 -18.47 -10.60 -3.49
C PRO A 557 -18.63 -9.78 -4.77
N ASN A 558 -18.33 -8.49 -4.74
CA ASN A 558 -18.01 -7.72 -5.94
C ASN A 558 -17.24 -6.47 -5.56
N LEU A 559 -15.95 -6.46 -5.89
CA LEU A 559 -15.14 -5.32 -6.30
C LEU A 559 -13.71 -5.83 -6.60
N PHE A 560 -13.09 -5.28 -7.64
CA PHE A 560 -11.77 -5.60 -8.21
C PHE A 560 -11.66 -6.77 -9.20
N MET A 561 -12.15 -6.51 -10.41
CA MET A 561 -11.53 -6.90 -11.68
C MET A 561 -11.88 -5.80 -12.70
N PRO A 562 -10.93 -5.01 -13.25
CA PRO A 562 -11.19 -4.27 -14.46
C PRO A 562 -11.01 -5.21 -15.66
N SER A 563 -12.02 -5.20 -16.52
CA SER A 563 -12.00 -5.75 -17.88
C SER A 563 -10.75 -5.27 -18.62
N ARG A 564 -10.07 -6.19 -19.30
CA ARG A 564 -9.00 -5.89 -20.26
C ARG A 564 -9.48 -4.83 -21.24
N LEU A 565 -8.76 -3.69 -21.32
CA LEU A 565 -8.86 -2.77 -22.44
C LEU A 565 -8.35 -3.50 -23.69
N HIS A 566 -9.28 -3.96 -24.53
CA HIS A 566 -9.03 -4.36 -25.90
C HIS A 566 -9.86 -3.43 -26.80
N GLU A 567 -9.20 -2.44 -27.39
CA GLU A 567 -9.07 -2.22 -28.85
C GLU A 567 -8.10 -1.08 -29.12
#